data_AF-A0A2N6CM98-F1
#
_entry.id   AF-A0A2N6CM98-F1
#
_cell.length_a   1.000
_cell.length_b   1.000
_cell.length_c   1.000
_cell.angle_alpha   90.00
_cell.angle_beta   90.00
_cell.angle_gamma   90.00
#
_symmetry.space_group_name_H-M   'P 1'
#
loop_
_entity.id
_entity.type
_entity.pdbx_description
1 polymer ?
#
loop_
_entity_poly.entity_id
_entity_poly.type
_entity_poly.pdbx_seq_one_letter_code
_entity_poly.pdbx_strand_id
1 'polypeptide(L)'
;QMQTALERIQSDEQGGMLVYMSGHEGRGIGLWAKAATYLLQDAGEDTYQANRSLGLPDDSRDFSDSASLLKFFLAGKPFRLLTNNPKKVNDLGGFGIDGITRVKHVTGVTDSNKRYLTAKQGWGHQLSEEDLEK
;
A
#
# COMPACT_ATOMS: atom_id res chain seq x y z
N GLN A 1 9.59 -1.12 -2.13
CA GLN A 1 8.79 -0.71 -0.94
C GLN A 1 9.13 -1.49 0.31
N MET A 2 9.09 -2.84 0.30
CA MET A 2 9.40 -3.65 1.49
C MET A 2 10.85 -3.47 1.98
N GLN A 3 11.84 -3.64 1.10
CA GLN A 3 13.25 -3.48 1.46
C GLN A 3 13.53 -2.10 2.10
N THR A 4 13.11 -1.03 1.45
CA THR A 4 13.25 0.35 1.98
C THR A 4 12.56 0.53 3.34
N ALA A 5 11.46 -0.19 3.61
CA ALA A 5 10.82 -0.14 4.92
C ALA A 5 11.68 -0.83 5.99
N LEU A 6 12.26 -1.98 5.67
CA LEU A 6 13.19 -2.69 6.56
C LEU A 6 14.45 -1.87 6.83
N GLU A 7 15.04 -1.26 5.82
CA GLU A 7 16.20 -0.36 5.96
C GLU A 7 15.87 0.82 6.88
N ARG A 8 14.70 1.45 6.69
CA ARG A 8 14.24 2.54 7.57
C ARG A 8 14.06 2.09 9.02
N ILE A 9 13.40 0.94 9.22
CA ILE A 9 13.22 0.35 10.56
C ILE A 9 14.58 0.07 11.22
N GLN A 10 15.54 -0.48 10.46
CA GLN A 10 16.87 -0.79 10.95
C GLN A 10 17.68 0.47 11.32
N SER A 11 17.54 1.54 10.53
CA SER A 11 18.25 2.82 10.76
C SER A 11 17.65 3.69 11.86
N ASP A 12 16.42 3.41 12.29
CA ASP A 12 15.72 4.21 13.28
C ASP A 12 16.08 3.73 14.69
N GLU A 13 16.53 4.63 15.55
CA GLU A 13 16.93 4.31 16.93
C GLU A 13 15.79 3.70 17.77
N GLN A 14 14.54 3.99 17.40
CA GLN A 14 13.36 3.43 18.07
C GLN A 14 12.96 2.05 17.51
N GLY A 15 13.64 1.57 16.46
CA GLY A 15 13.29 0.35 15.75
C GLY A 15 11.90 0.41 15.11
N GLY A 16 11.26 -0.75 14.95
CA GLY A 16 9.94 -0.83 14.35
C GLY A 16 9.48 -2.25 14.02
N MET A 17 8.28 -2.33 13.44
CA MET A 17 7.64 -3.59 13.03
C MET A 17 7.21 -3.51 11.57
N LEU A 18 7.40 -4.62 10.84
CA LEU A 18 6.81 -4.83 9.52
C LEU A 18 5.65 -5.81 9.63
N VAL A 19 4.43 -5.35 9.36
CA VAL A 19 3.26 -6.22 9.24
C VAL A 19 3.10 -6.64 7.78
N TYR A 20 3.35 -7.92 7.49
CA TYR A 20 3.23 -8.47 6.15
C TYR A 20 1.85 -9.12 5.95
N MET A 21 1.02 -8.52 5.10
CA MET A 21 -0.34 -8.98 4.81
C MET A 21 -0.33 -9.94 3.61
N SER A 22 -0.22 -11.25 3.86
CA SER A 22 -0.12 -12.27 2.81
C SER A 22 -1.38 -12.36 1.91
N GLY A 23 -2.56 -12.04 2.44
CA GLY A 23 -3.83 -12.06 1.70
C GLY A 23 -4.09 -10.85 0.81
N HIS A 24 -3.21 -9.85 0.78
CA HIS A 24 -3.47 -8.56 0.09
C HIS A 24 -2.93 -8.49 -1.34
N GLU A 25 -2.43 -9.60 -1.88
CA GLU A 25 -1.93 -9.66 -3.26
C GLU A 25 -3.00 -9.19 -4.26
N GLY A 26 -2.60 -8.39 -5.25
CA GLY A 26 -3.54 -7.82 -6.23
C GLY A 26 -4.58 -6.84 -5.69
N ARG A 27 -4.42 -6.28 -4.48
CA ARG A 27 -5.48 -5.59 -3.71
C ARG A 27 -6.54 -6.55 -3.16
N GLY A 28 -6.15 -7.75 -2.78
CA GLY A 28 -7.02 -8.75 -2.15
C GLY A 28 -7.72 -9.69 -3.13
N ILE A 29 -7.57 -9.49 -4.44
CA ILE A 29 -8.09 -10.41 -5.47
C ILE A 29 -7.21 -11.66 -5.65
N GLY A 30 -6.00 -11.66 -5.08
CA GLY A 30 -5.06 -12.77 -5.17
C GLY A 30 -4.19 -12.74 -6.42
N LEU A 31 -3.18 -13.62 -6.44
CA LEU A 31 -2.14 -13.64 -7.47
C LEU A 31 -2.67 -14.03 -8.86
N TRP A 32 -3.57 -15.02 -8.93
CA TRP A 32 -4.13 -15.49 -10.20
C TRP A 32 -4.97 -14.41 -10.90
N ALA A 33 -5.85 -13.76 -10.15
CA ALA A 33 -6.65 -12.65 -10.67
C ALA A 33 -5.77 -11.46 -11.07
N LYS A 34 -4.71 -11.18 -10.32
CA LYS A 34 -3.70 -10.19 -10.72
C LYS A 34 -2.99 -10.56 -12.03
N ALA A 35 -2.63 -11.82 -12.23
CA ALA A 35 -2.03 -12.27 -13.49
C ALA A 35 -3.02 -12.11 -14.67
N ALA A 36 -4.29 -12.47 -14.46
CA ALA A 36 -5.33 -12.31 -15.48
C ALA A 36 -5.57 -10.82 -15.84
N THR A 37 -5.62 -9.93 -14.84
CA THR A 37 -5.76 -8.48 -15.10
C THR A 37 -4.56 -7.89 -15.84
N TYR A 38 -3.35 -8.45 -15.69
CA TYR A 38 -2.18 -8.04 -16.47
C TYR A 38 -2.32 -8.41 -17.94
N LEU A 39 -2.86 -9.59 -18.26
CA LEU A 39 -3.11 -9.98 -19.65
C LEU A 39 -4.10 -9.04 -20.36
N LEU A 40 -5.14 -8.59 -19.65
CA LEU A 40 -6.10 -7.61 -20.19
C LEU A 40 -5.48 -6.22 -20.34
N GLN A 41 -4.62 -5.82 -19.41
CA GLN A 41 -3.89 -4.55 -19.51
C GLN A 41 -2.90 -4.54 -20.67
N ASP A 42 -2.23 -5.67 -20.93
CA ASP A 42 -1.36 -5.83 -22.11
C ASP A 42 -2.17 -5.80 -23.41
N ALA A 43 -3.43 -6.22 -23.37
CA ALA A 43 -4.39 -6.09 -24.47
C ALA A 43 -5.00 -4.68 -24.61
N GLY A 44 -4.64 -3.74 -23.74
CA GLY A 44 -4.99 -2.32 -23.84
C GLY A 44 -6.02 -1.82 -22.82
N GLU A 45 -6.53 -2.66 -21.92
CA GLU A 45 -7.42 -2.21 -20.84
C GLU A 45 -6.66 -1.41 -19.78
N ASP A 46 -7.32 -0.43 -19.16
CA ASP A 46 -6.82 0.13 -17.91
C ASP A 46 -7.04 -0.84 -16.73
N THR A 47 -6.37 -0.58 -15.60
CA THR A 47 -6.46 -1.48 -14.44
C THR A 47 -7.89 -1.68 -13.90
N TYR A 48 -8.76 -0.67 -13.98
CA TYR A 48 -10.14 -0.78 -13.52
C TYR A 48 -11.03 -1.49 -14.55
N GLN A 49 -10.81 -1.22 -15.83
CA GLN A 49 -11.44 -1.97 -16.92
C GLN A 49 -11.13 -3.46 -16.76
N ALA A 50 -9.86 -3.83 -16.59
CA ALA A 50 -9.44 -5.21 -16.41
C ALA A 50 -10.10 -5.89 -15.21
N ASN A 51 -10.21 -5.18 -14.07
CA ASN A 51 -10.94 -5.69 -12.91
C ASN A 51 -12.42 -5.94 -13.24
N ARG A 52 -13.11 -4.96 -13.83
CA ARG A 52 -14.54 -5.07 -14.19
C ARG A 52 -14.80 -6.16 -15.23
N SER A 53 -13.94 -6.29 -16.24
CA SER A 53 -14.01 -7.33 -17.27
C SER A 53 -13.94 -8.75 -16.67
N LEU A 54 -13.25 -8.89 -15.53
CA LEU A 54 -13.15 -10.14 -14.78
C LEU A 54 -14.18 -10.27 -13.64
N GLY A 55 -15.10 -9.30 -13.48
CA GLY A 55 -16.07 -9.27 -12.39
C GLY A 55 -15.44 -9.07 -11.00
N LEU A 56 -14.24 -8.49 -10.95
CA LEU A 56 -13.47 -8.30 -9.73
C LEU A 56 -13.76 -6.92 -9.10
N PRO A 57 -13.75 -6.83 -7.76
CA PRO A 57 -13.83 -5.56 -7.05
C PRO A 57 -12.55 -4.74 -7.23
N ASP A 58 -12.68 -3.41 -7.14
CA ASP A 58 -11.54 -2.49 -7.30
C ASP A 58 -10.53 -2.57 -6.14
N ASP A 59 -11.00 -2.92 -4.94
CA ASP A 59 -10.18 -3.08 -3.73
C ASP A 59 -10.89 -4.00 -2.72
N SER A 60 -10.29 -5.14 -2.40
CA SER A 60 -10.78 -6.12 -1.40
C SER A 60 -9.88 -6.23 -0.18
N ARG A 61 -8.98 -5.27 0.02
CA ARG A 61 -8.07 -5.31 1.17
C ARG A 61 -8.84 -5.05 2.46
N ASP A 62 -8.72 -5.98 3.39
CA ASP A 62 -9.17 -5.82 4.77
C ASP A 62 -7.96 -5.66 5.71
N PHE A 63 -7.96 -4.57 6.48
CA PHE A 63 -6.89 -4.26 7.43
C PHE A 63 -7.20 -4.72 8.87
N SER A 64 -8.30 -5.42 9.12
CA SER A 64 -8.73 -5.90 10.44
C SER A 64 -7.64 -6.72 11.17
N ASP A 65 -6.96 -7.64 10.48
CA ASP A 65 -5.85 -8.41 11.03
C ASP A 65 -4.68 -7.52 11.45
N SER A 66 -4.31 -6.57 10.58
CA SER A 66 -3.22 -5.62 10.89
C SER A 66 -3.58 -4.72 12.07
N ALA A 67 -4.84 -4.30 12.18
CA ALA A 67 -5.32 -3.52 13.32
C ALA A 67 -5.25 -4.35 14.62
N SER A 68 -5.60 -5.64 14.57
CA SER A 68 -5.52 -6.53 15.73
C SER A 68 -4.08 -6.69 16.23
N LEU A 69 -3.14 -6.91 15.31
CA LEU A 69 -1.71 -6.96 15.63
C LEU A 69 -1.21 -5.64 16.22
N LEU A 70 -1.57 -4.50 15.61
CA LEU A 70 -1.15 -3.19 16.09
C LEU A 70 -1.71 -2.88 17.49
N LYS A 71 -2.98 -3.21 17.78
CA LYS A 71 -3.54 -3.08 19.13
C LYS A 71 -2.75 -3.89 20.15
N PHE A 72 -2.46 -5.15 19.82
CA PHE A 72 -1.77 -6.06 20.72
C PHE A 72 -0.34 -5.59 21.01
N PHE A 73 0.46 -5.29 19.97
CA PHE A 73 1.88 -4.98 20.14
C PHE A 73 2.15 -3.54 20.57
N LEU A 74 1.32 -2.57 20.16
CA LEU A 74 1.54 -1.17 20.49
C LEU A 74 0.81 -0.74 21.77
N ALA A 75 -0.24 -1.46 22.17
CA ALA A 75 -0.99 -1.22 23.40
C ALA A 75 -1.36 0.26 23.61
N GLY A 76 -1.83 0.92 22.54
CA GLY A 76 -2.26 2.33 22.55
C GLY A 76 -1.15 3.38 22.48
N LYS A 77 0.13 2.97 22.34
CA LYS A 77 1.23 3.91 22.15
C LYS A 77 1.16 4.56 20.76
N PRO A 78 1.48 5.87 20.65
CA PRO A 78 1.57 6.53 19.35
C PRO A 78 2.71 5.93 18.53
N PHE A 79 2.55 5.91 17.21
CA PHE A 79 3.54 5.32 16.31
C PHE A 79 3.57 6.04 14.96
N ARG A 80 4.68 5.88 14.25
CA ARG A 80 4.85 6.38 12.88
C ARG A 80 4.46 5.30 11.89
N LEU A 81 3.53 5.60 10.99
CA LEU A 81 3.14 4.70 9.91
C LEU A 81 3.77 5.14 8.59
N LEU A 82 4.69 4.32 8.07
CA LEU A 82 5.28 4.49 6.75
C LEU A 82 4.23 4.17 5.66
N THR A 83 3.58 5.19 5.10
CA THR A 83 2.56 5.02 4.04
C THR A 83 2.38 6.26 3.15
N ASN A 84 2.19 6.04 1.85
CA ASN A 84 1.73 7.06 0.91
C ASN A 84 0.21 7.03 0.67
N ASN A 85 -0.47 5.98 1.16
CA ASN A 85 -1.90 5.82 1.00
C ASN A 85 -2.65 6.43 2.20
N PRO A 86 -3.35 7.57 2.05
CA PRO A 86 -4.11 8.17 3.14
C PRO A 86 -5.28 7.30 3.58
N LYS A 87 -5.88 6.50 2.67
CA LYS A 87 -6.96 5.56 2.99
C LYS A 87 -6.52 4.57 4.08
N LYS A 88 -5.26 4.13 4.06
CA LYS A 88 -4.73 3.19 5.07
C LYS A 88 -4.74 3.78 6.49
N VAL A 89 -4.52 5.08 6.63
CA VAL A 89 -4.58 5.75 7.95
C VAL A 89 -6.03 5.78 8.43
N ASN A 90 -6.96 6.14 7.55
CA ASN A 90 -8.38 6.20 7.86
C ASN A 90 -8.96 4.82 8.19
N ASP A 91 -8.63 3.79 7.41
CA ASP A 91 -9.08 2.41 7.64
C ASP A 91 -8.62 1.91 9.01
N LEU A 92 -7.35 2.14 9.38
CA LEU A 92 -6.82 1.79 10.71
C LEU A 92 -7.51 2.59 11.83
N GLY A 93 -7.76 3.88 11.62
CA GLY A 93 -8.54 4.70 12.55
C GLY A 93 -9.96 4.16 12.75
N GLY A 94 -10.61 3.68 11.69
CA GLY A 94 -11.91 3.01 11.76
C GLY A 94 -11.91 1.73 12.61
N PHE A 95 -10.76 1.08 12.75
CA PHE A 95 -10.58 -0.04 13.68
C PHE A 95 -10.22 0.39 15.11
N GLY A 96 -10.23 1.69 15.44
CA GLY A 96 -9.86 2.22 16.76
C GLY A 96 -8.35 2.19 17.01
N ILE A 97 -7.55 2.37 15.96
CA ILE A 97 -6.11 2.62 16.07
C ILE A 97 -5.88 4.13 16.08
N ASP A 98 -5.54 4.67 17.26
CA ASP A 98 -5.25 6.08 17.44
C ASP A 98 -3.73 6.35 17.48
N GLY A 99 -3.33 7.63 17.48
CA GLY A 99 -1.94 8.03 17.62
C GLY A 99 -1.04 7.73 16.40
N ILE A 100 -1.65 7.60 15.22
CA ILE A 100 -0.93 7.36 13.96
C ILE A 100 -0.34 8.67 13.43
N THR A 101 0.99 8.79 13.42
CA THR A 101 1.68 9.83 12.67
C THR A 101 2.07 9.28 11.31
N ARG A 102 1.43 9.77 10.23
CA ARG A 102 1.79 9.36 8.88
C ARG A 102 3.19 9.87 8.51
N VAL A 103 4.03 8.97 8.02
CA VAL A 103 5.33 9.29 7.45
C VAL A 103 5.36 8.82 6.01
N LYS A 104 5.74 9.72 5.09
CA LYS A 104 5.83 9.43 3.66
C LYS A 104 6.81 8.27 3.42
N HIS A 105 6.38 7.26 2.67
CA HIS A 105 7.18 6.09 2.31
C HIS A 105 7.48 6.07 0.82
N VAL A 106 8.43 6.90 0.41
CA VAL A 106 8.86 6.96 -0.99
C VAL A 106 9.85 5.83 -1.23
N THR A 107 9.64 5.08 -2.31
CA THR A 107 10.67 4.22 -2.88
C THR A 107 11.00 4.74 -4.25
N GLY A 108 12.30 4.85 -4.55
CA GLY A 108 12.80 5.46 -5.78
C GLY A 108 12.08 4.99 -7.04
N VAL A 109 12.02 5.90 -7.99
CA VAL A 109 11.44 5.67 -9.30
C VAL A 109 12.45 4.91 -10.13
N THR A 110 11.96 3.89 -10.80
CA THR A 110 12.68 3.21 -11.85
C THR A 110 11.86 3.37 -13.12
N ASP A 111 12.49 3.31 -14.29
CA ASP A 111 11.75 3.37 -15.57
C ASP A 111 10.64 2.31 -15.63
N SER A 112 10.86 1.16 -14.99
CA SER A 112 9.88 0.07 -14.87
C SER A 112 8.70 0.37 -13.94
N ASN A 113 8.83 1.27 -12.95
CA ASN A 113 7.77 1.57 -11.99
C ASN A 113 7.11 2.95 -12.21
N LYS A 114 7.67 3.80 -13.08
CA LYS A 114 7.21 5.17 -13.32
C LYS A 114 5.74 5.23 -13.77
N ARG A 115 5.37 4.44 -14.79
CA ARG A 115 3.97 4.33 -15.26
C ARG A 115 3.00 3.90 -14.16
N TYR A 116 3.42 2.97 -13.30
CA TYR A 116 2.64 2.50 -12.16
C TYR A 116 2.51 3.56 -11.05
N LEU A 117 3.56 4.32 -10.77
CA LEU A 117 3.55 5.41 -9.78
C LEU A 117 2.70 6.60 -10.26
N THR A 118 2.75 6.95 -11.55
CA THR A 118 1.89 7.97 -12.16
C THR A 118 0.41 7.58 -12.08
N ALA A 119 0.06 6.33 -12.42
CA ALA A 119 -1.32 5.84 -12.26
C ALA A 119 -1.79 5.94 -10.80
N LYS A 120 -0.89 5.65 -9.85
CA LYS A 120 -1.14 5.78 -8.41
C LYS A 120 -1.39 7.22 -7.96
N GLN A 121 -0.71 8.21 -8.53
CA GLN A 121 -0.94 9.64 -8.26
C GLN A 121 -2.36 10.05 -8.67
N GLY A 122 -2.80 9.62 -9.86
CA GLY A 122 -4.19 9.81 -10.32
C GLY A 122 -5.25 9.16 -9.44
N TRP A 123 -4.86 8.19 -8.59
CA TRP A 123 -5.74 7.51 -7.62
C TRP A 123 -5.67 8.10 -6.21
N GLY A 124 -5.17 9.33 -6.07
CA GLY A 124 -5.16 10.07 -4.80
C GLY A 124 -3.99 9.71 -3.87
N HIS A 125 -2.99 8.96 -4.34
CA HIS A 125 -1.73 8.86 -3.61
C HIS A 125 -0.96 10.18 -3.71
N GLN A 126 -0.48 10.68 -2.57
CA GLN A 126 0.29 11.92 -2.52
C GLN A 126 1.75 11.66 -2.91
N LEU A 127 1.99 11.62 -4.22
CA LEU A 127 3.31 11.61 -4.85
C LEU A 127 3.51 12.98 -5.51
N SER A 128 4.61 13.67 -5.19
CA SER A 128 5.01 14.91 -5.86
C SER A 128 5.73 14.61 -7.17
N GLU A 129 5.80 15.58 -8.09
CA GLU A 129 6.58 15.43 -9.33
C GLU A 129 8.06 15.11 -9.04
N GLU A 130 8.65 15.73 -8.01
CA GLU A 130 10.00 15.37 -7.53
C GLU A 130 10.14 13.92 -7.05
N ASP A 131 9.05 13.28 -6.58
CA ASP A 131 9.09 11.85 -6.22
C ASP A 131 9.03 10.95 -7.46
N LEU A 132 8.66 11.47 -8.64
CA LEU A 132 8.52 10.74 -9.90
C LEU A 132 9.75 10.91 -10.83
N GLU A 133 10.69 11.76 -10.46
CA GLU A 133 11.91 12.07 -11.22
C GLU A 133 13.21 11.50 -10.62
N LYS A 134 13.19 11.00 -9.37
CA LYS A 134 14.34 10.37 -8.68
C LYS A 134 14.28 8.86 -8.67
#